data_AF-E1YDQ8-F1
#
_entry.id   AF-E1YDQ8-F1
#
_cell.length_a   1.000
_cell.length_b   1.000
_cell.length_c   1.000
_cell.angle_alpha   90.00
_cell.angle_beta   90.00
_cell.angle_gamma   90.00
#
_symmetry.space_group_name_H-M   'P 1'
#
loop_
_entity.id
_entity.type
_entity.pdbx_description
1 polymer ?
#
loop_
_entity_poly.entity_id
_entity_poly.type
_entity_poly.pdbx_seq_one_letter_code
_entity_poly.pdbx_strand_id
1 'polypeptide(L)'
;MPGLKVYSSNKLEILSQKLSEIVRVPLSGFLEFPLSPEVIIVQSKSMEHWISLQLAKQNGICANCRFPFPNAFVDDIIKLFFRIFPRQIFLHLL
;
A
#
# COMPACT_ATOMS: atom_id res chain seq x y z
N MET A 1 -16.06 -1.08 10.04
CA MET A 1 -15.48 0.28 9.86
C MET A 1 -15.45 0.55 8.36
N PRO A 2 -16.18 1.54 7.83
CA PRO A 2 -16.04 1.89 6.43
C PRO A 2 -14.58 2.28 6.15
N GLY A 3 -13.98 1.71 5.10
CA GLY A 3 -12.61 2.03 4.66
C GLY A 3 -11.50 1.05 5.05
N LEU A 4 -11.70 0.12 5.99
CA LEU A 4 -10.69 -0.90 6.34
C LEU A 4 -11.26 -2.31 6.13
N LYS A 5 -10.61 -3.09 5.26
CA LYS A 5 -10.91 -4.51 5.03
C LYS A 5 -9.77 -5.36 5.57
N VAL A 6 -10.10 -6.33 6.43
CA VAL A 6 -9.14 -7.27 7.00
C VAL A 6 -9.40 -8.65 6.41
N TYR A 7 -8.37 -9.28 5.87
CA TYR A 7 -8.40 -10.64 5.35
C TYR A 7 -7.50 -11.53 6.22
N SER A 8 -7.98 -12.70 6.63
CA SER A 8 -7.22 -13.65 7.46
C SER A 8 -7.19 -15.03 6.80
N SER A 9 -6.06 -15.73 6.98
CA SER A 9 -5.83 -17.07 6.48
C SER A 9 -4.58 -17.65 7.15
N ASN A 10 -4.56 -18.97 7.33
CA ASN A 10 -3.37 -19.70 7.81
C ASN A 10 -2.42 -20.09 6.66
N LYS A 11 -2.81 -19.82 5.41
CA LYS A 11 -2.00 -20.05 4.20
C LYS A 11 -1.76 -18.72 3.49
N LEU A 12 -0.50 -18.36 3.34
CA LEU A 12 -0.07 -17.09 2.77
C LEU A 12 -0.45 -16.99 1.28
N GLU A 13 -0.48 -18.13 0.58
CA GLU A 13 -0.83 -18.26 -0.84
C GLU A 13 -2.27 -17.82 -1.14
N ILE A 14 -3.18 -18.06 -0.19
CA ILE A 14 -4.57 -17.60 -0.30
C ILE A 14 -4.62 -16.08 -0.21
N LEU A 15 -3.84 -15.48 0.72
CA LEU A 15 -3.77 -14.02 0.86
C LEU A 15 -3.08 -13.37 -0.34
N SER A 16 -2.05 -14.00 -0.91
CA SER A 16 -1.38 -13.48 -2.11
C SER A 16 -2.25 -13.57 -3.35
N GLN A 17 -3.05 -14.63 -3.50
CA GLN A 17 -4.06 -14.71 -4.55
C GLN A 17 -5.08 -13.60 -4.39
N LYS A 18 -5.57 -13.37 -3.17
CA LYS A 18 -6.53 -12.30 -2.90
C LYS A 18 -5.95 -10.91 -3.16
N LEU A 19 -4.69 -10.68 -2.79
CA LEU A 19 -3.95 -9.46 -3.10
C LEU A 19 -3.84 -9.26 -4.62
N SER A 20 -3.56 -10.33 -5.37
CA SER A 20 -3.45 -10.27 -6.84
C SER A 20 -4.76 -9.84 -7.49
N GLU A 21 -5.90 -10.34 -6.98
CA GLU A 21 -7.25 -9.92 -7.43
C GLU A 21 -7.50 -8.42 -7.18
N ILE A 22 -7.09 -7.92 -6.01
CA ILE A 22 -7.28 -6.51 -5.62
C ILE A 22 -6.43 -5.60 -6.51
N VAL A 23 -5.14 -5.91 -6.66
CA VAL A 23 -4.17 -5.11 -7.44
C VAL A 23 -4.47 -5.13 -8.93
N ARG A 24 -5.16 -6.15 -9.43
CA ARG A 24 -5.52 -6.26 -10.86
C ARG A 24 -6.59 -5.24 -11.28
N VAL A 25 -7.42 -4.80 -10.34
CA VAL A 25 -8.41 -3.75 -10.61
C VAL A 25 -7.76 -2.42 -10.27
N PRO A 26 -7.53 -1.53 -11.25
CA PRO A 26 -6.98 -0.21 -10.98
C PRO A 26 -7.85 0.50 -9.95
N LEU A 27 -7.21 1.19 -9.00
CA LEU A 27 -7.95 2.10 -8.12
C LEU A 27 -8.72 3.08 -9.01
N SER A 28 -10.04 3.04 -8.88
CA SER A 28 -10.96 3.80 -9.73
C SER A 28 -11.48 4.99 -8.94
N GLY A 29 -10.62 5.99 -8.74
CA GLY A 29 -10.96 7.29 -8.18
C GLY A 29 -10.84 8.42 -9.21
N PHE A 30 -11.77 9.38 -9.18
CA PHE A 30 -11.84 10.56 -10.06
C PHE A 30 -10.62 11.50 -9.99
N LEU A 31 -9.67 11.24 -9.08
CA LEU A 31 -8.50 12.07 -8.75
C LEU A 31 -7.16 11.32 -8.84
N GLU A 32 -7.14 10.07 -9.32
CA GLU A 32 -5.92 9.25 -9.32
C GLU A 32 -5.10 9.41 -10.61
N PHE A 33 -3.81 9.71 -10.45
CA PHE A 33 -2.88 9.85 -11.58
C PHE A 33 -2.68 8.49 -12.27
N PRO A 34 -2.67 8.43 -13.63
CA PRO A 34 -2.62 7.18 -14.41
C PRO A 34 -1.43 6.24 -14.13
N LEU A 35 -0.40 6.71 -13.44
CA LEU A 35 0.81 5.96 -13.12
C LEU A 35 1.12 5.96 -11.62
N SER A 36 0.12 6.23 -10.78
CA SER A 36 0.27 6.11 -9.33
C SER A 36 0.67 4.69 -8.98
N PRO A 37 1.77 4.48 -8.22
CA PRO A 37 2.21 3.14 -7.90
C PRO A 37 1.28 2.49 -6.88
N GLU A 38 1.07 1.19 -7.02
CA GLU A 38 0.38 0.37 -6.03
C GLU A 38 1.26 0.22 -4.79
N VAL A 39 0.73 0.56 -3.61
CA VAL A 39 1.51 0.53 -2.37
C VAL A 39 1.19 -0.72 -1.56
N ILE A 40 2.18 -1.59 -1.39
CA ILE A 40 2.06 -2.85 -0.66
C ILE A 40 3.07 -2.86 0.48
N ILE A 41 2.60 -2.64 1.71
CA ILE A 41 3.47 -2.59 2.89
C ILE A 41 3.95 -4.00 3.22
N VAL A 42 5.26 -4.18 3.39
CA VAL A 42 5.89 -5.47 3.70
C VAL A 42 6.84 -5.36 4.88
N GLN A 43 7.09 -6.47 5.57
CA GLN A 43 7.95 -6.47 6.76
C GLN A 43 9.43 -6.76 6.45
N SER A 44 9.75 -7.23 5.25
CA SER A 44 11.11 -7.60 4.87
C SER A 44 11.30 -7.61 3.36
N LYS A 45 12.57 -7.59 2.93
CA LYS A 45 12.94 -7.71 1.51
C LYS A 45 12.56 -9.08 0.92
N SER A 46 12.65 -10.14 1.72
CA SER A 46 12.21 -11.48 1.30
C SER A 46 10.72 -11.50 0.98
N MET A 47 9.90 -10.80 1.78
CA MET A 47 8.46 -10.69 1.55
C MET A 47 8.14 -9.87 0.30
N GLU A 48 8.86 -8.76 0.07
CA GLU A 48 8.77 -8.01 -1.20
C GLU A 48 9.01 -8.91 -2.41
N HIS A 49 10.12 -9.67 -2.39
CA HIS A 49 10.47 -10.53 -3.51
C HIS A 49 9.44 -11.63 -3.72
N TRP A 50 9.00 -12.29 -2.64
CA TRP A 50 8.00 -13.34 -2.71
C TRP A 50 6.66 -12.82 -3.23
N ILE A 51 6.16 -11.69 -2.71
CA ILE A 51 4.92 -11.05 -3.19
C ILE A 51 5.05 -10.65 -4.66
N SER A 52 6.17 -10.05 -5.07
CA SER A 52 6.39 -9.63 -6.45
C SER A 52 6.30 -10.81 -7.42
N LEU A 53 6.89 -11.95 -7.06
CA LEU A 53 6.79 -13.18 -7.84
C LEU A 53 5.37 -13.76 -7.83
N GLN A 54 4.64 -13.73 -6.70
CA GLN A 54 3.26 -14.21 -6.66
C GLN A 54 2.35 -13.34 -7.53
N LEU A 55 2.48 -12.01 -7.46
CA LEU A 55 1.73 -11.08 -8.31
C LEU A 55 2.04 -11.32 -9.79
N ALA A 56 3.31 -11.46 -10.16
CA ALA A 56 3.70 -11.75 -11.53
C ALA A 56 3.17 -13.11 -12.01
N LYS A 57 3.16 -14.13 -11.16
CA LYS A 57 2.62 -15.46 -11.48
C LYS A 57 1.11 -15.43 -11.74
N GLN A 58 0.35 -14.66 -10.96
CA GLN A 58 -1.11 -14.59 -11.06
C GLN A 58 -1.61 -13.61 -12.12
N ASN A 59 -0.93 -12.46 -12.25
CA ASN A 59 -1.35 -11.36 -13.14
C ASN A 59 -0.50 -11.28 -14.43
N GLY A 60 0.50 -12.14 -14.60
CA GLY A 60 1.45 -12.14 -15.73
C GLY A 60 2.61 -11.15 -15.58
N ILE A 61 2.43 -10.11 -14.75
CA ILE A 61 3.45 -9.09 -14.46
C ILE A 61 3.23 -8.50 -13.07
N CYS A 62 4.31 -8.11 -12.40
CA CYS A 62 4.29 -7.24 -11.25
C CYS A 62 5.08 -5.98 -11.61
N ALA A 63 4.37 -4.87 -11.83
CA ALA A 63 4.96 -3.60 -12.27
C ALA A 63 4.31 -2.43 -11.53
N ASN A 64 5.05 -1.32 -11.44
CA ASN A 64 4.62 -0.10 -10.78
C ASN A 64 4.14 -0.29 -9.31
N CYS A 65 4.71 -1.28 -8.60
CA CYS A 65 4.44 -1.49 -7.17
C CYS A 65 5.54 -0.85 -6.32
N ARG A 66 5.17 -0.21 -5.20
CA ARG A 66 6.09 0.19 -4.13
C ARG A 66 5.90 -0.72 -2.91
N PHE A 67 7.03 -1.14 -2.33
CA PHE A 67 7.05 -2.03 -1.16
C PHE A 67 7.69 -1.37 0.07
N PRO A 68 7.08 -0.33 0.66
CA PRO A 68 7.63 0.31 1.84
C PRO A 68 7.54 -0.60 3.07
N PHE A 69 8.49 -0.44 3.99
CA PHE A 69 8.39 -1.03 5.32
C PHE A 69 7.46 -0.18 6.21
N PRO A 70 6.90 -0.74 7.29
CA PRO A 70 5.92 -0.03 8.12
C PRO A 70 6.41 1.34 8.59
N ASN A 71 7.64 1.43 9.09
CA ASN A 71 8.20 2.70 9.58
C ASN A 71 8.35 3.73 8.47
N ALA A 72 8.88 3.32 7.31
CA ALA A 72 9.06 4.21 6.16
C ALA A 72 7.70 4.71 5.62
N PHE A 73 6.69 3.85 5.60
CA PHE A 73 5.34 4.22 5.20
C PHE A 73 4.70 5.22 6.16
N VAL A 74 4.85 5.01 7.46
CA VAL A 74 4.35 5.93 8.50
C VAL A 74 5.04 7.29 8.36
N ASP A 75 6.36 7.33 8.18
CA ASP A 75 7.10 8.57 7.95
C ASP A 75 6.64 9.31 6.68
N ASP A 76 6.38 8.59 5.58
CA ASP A 76 5.85 9.15 4.33
C ASP A 76 4.47 9.80 4.57
N ILE A 77 3.58 9.14 5.32
CA ILE A 77 2.26 9.68 5.67
C ILE A 77 2.39 10.93 6.55
N ILE A 78 3.23 10.89 7.59
CA ILE A 78 3.41 12.01 8.52
C ILE A 78 3.92 13.24 7.76
N LYS A 79 4.92 13.07 6.88
CA LYS A 79 5.45 14.15 6.04
C LYS A 79 4.36 14.73 5.13
N LEU A 80 3.54 13.88 4.52
CA LEU A 80 2.45 14.32 3.66
C LEU A 80 1.41 15.12 4.45
N PHE A 81 1.03 14.64 5.64
CA PHE A 81 0.09 15.32 6.52
C PHE A 81 0.56 16.72 6.92
N PHE A 82 1.80 16.86 7.39
CA PHE A 82 2.36 18.17 7.77
C PHE A 82 2.60 19.10 6.58
N ARG A 83 2.82 18.58 5.38
CA ARG A 83 2.90 19.41 4.17
C ARG A 83 1.55 20.06 3.83
N ILE A 84 0.45 19.36 4.10
CA ILE A 84 -0.92 19.83 3.85
C ILE A 84 -1.40 20.76 4.99
N PHE A 85 -0.94 20.54 6.23
CA PHE A 85 -1.25 21.36 7.40
C PHE A 85 0.00 22.12 7.90
N PRO A 86 0.31 23.32 7.37
CA PRO A 86 1.43 24.11 7.84
C PRO A 86 1.27 24.52 9.32
N ARG A 87 2.38 24.47 10.05
CA ARG A 87 2.63 24.61 11.51
C ARG A 87 1.84 25.63 12.37
N GLN A 88 0.94 26.44 11.84
CA GLN A 88 0.34 27.57 12.58
C GLN A 88 -0.77 27.21 13.58
N ILE A 89 -1.27 25.98 13.59
CA ILE A 89 -2.42 25.60 14.46
C ILE A 89 -1.97 24.94 15.78
N PHE A 90 -0.70 24.52 15.91
CA PHE A 90 -0.27 23.73 17.07
C PHE A 90 0.01 24.57 18.34
N LEU A 91 0.12 25.90 18.24
CA LEU A 91 0.37 26.77 19.40
C LEU A 91 -0.89 27.17 20.18
N HIS A 92 -2.09 26.76 19.75
CA HIS A 92 -3.35 27.09 20.41
C HIS A 92 -4.04 25.91 21.11
N LEU A 93 -3.43 24.72 21.11
CA LEU A 93 -3.97 23.50 21.71
C LEU A 93 -3.13 22.94 22.88
N LEU A 94 -2.21 23.76 23.40
CA LEU A 94 -1.61 23.61 24.74
C LEU A 94 -1.97 24.85 25.57
#